data_AF-A0A932TN61-F1
#
_entry.id   AF-A0A932TN61-F1
#
_cell.length_a   1.000
_cell.length_b   1.000
_cell.length_c   1.000
_cell.angle_alpha   90.00
_cell.angle_beta   90.00
_cell.angle_gamma   90.00
#
_symmetry.space_group_name_H-M   'P 1'
#
loop_
_entity.id
_entity.type
_entity.pdbx_description
1 polymer ?
#
loop_
_entity_poly.entity_id
_entity_poly.type
_entity_poly.pdbx_seq_one_letter_code
_entity_poly.pdbx_strand_id
1 'polypeptide(L)'
;MPLSLRKTDRWRRALLVVWLATGVLVPLAPPAPAAPPRAAALDAAIVPEGRAESVHFRFRYDPAKLTPAGIAAAIAAAEQGYDECARAFPVGGLRRKIEVNLTPAFVGATGIADPARHSVAVRVSDLDYLGITLPYVMTHEVAHVFTGAELAARGAGRGNPTGPWSEGIADFTAGGFGDIPLGDWWAAALRAAGLWADPRWLVNGSLQPSGVDFVAERASTYGQAALFIRYLVAEHGRAAFYRFYASYSVEVARQKAARSRSRLPRSATDRAGIALLFRRHFGADGETLLARWEARLAGAEMPVELGKRLALHQHIYGSVREFEIRYAREAGRGTADEAAAAAARAEFQQANAALRAGDLAAATAHLARARDLSRPRRSEDGPVVALWKP
;
A
#
# COMPACT_ATOMS: atom_id res chain seq x y z
N MET A 1 -41.44 2.39 58.93
CA MET A 1 -40.67 3.63 59.16
C MET A 1 -40.21 3.63 60.61
N PRO A 2 -39.09 4.29 60.99
CA PRO A 2 -37.99 4.85 60.16
C PRO A 2 -37.11 3.72 59.56
N LEU A 3 -35.85 3.83 59.10
CA LEU A 3 -35.09 4.93 58.44
C LEU A 3 -34.09 4.30 57.41
N SER A 4 -33.06 5.03 56.97
CA SER A 4 -32.01 4.64 56.01
C SER A 4 -30.62 4.47 56.64
N LEU A 5 -29.73 3.69 56.01
CA LEU A 5 -28.34 4.10 55.71
C LEU A 5 -27.70 3.23 54.60
N ARG A 6 -26.56 3.68 54.04
CA ARG A 6 -26.04 3.30 52.69
C ARG A 6 -24.79 2.40 52.69
N LYS A 7 -24.48 1.82 51.51
CA LYS A 7 -23.18 1.23 51.05
C LYS A 7 -22.80 -0.09 51.78
N THR A 8 -22.41 -1.20 51.15
CA THR A 8 -21.60 -1.44 49.92
C THR A 8 -21.90 -2.84 49.37
N ASP A 9 -22.18 -2.98 48.08
CA ASP A 9 -22.47 -4.28 47.49
C ASP A 9 -21.20 -4.95 46.92
N ARG A 10 -20.67 -5.94 47.64
CA ARG A 10 -19.48 -6.72 47.28
C ARG A 10 -19.88 -7.91 46.40
N TRP A 11 -19.99 -7.70 45.09
CA TRP A 11 -20.24 -8.82 44.17
C TRP A 11 -19.05 -9.79 44.13
N ARG A 12 -19.37 -11.06 44.39
CA ARG A 12 -18.41 -12.16 44.55
C ARG A 12 -18.11 -12.85 43.22
N ARG A 13 -16.82 -13.15 43.02
CA ARG A 13 -16.27 -14.42 42.48
C ARG A 13 -16.90 -15.00 41.19
N ALA A 14 -16.13 -14.93 40.11
CA ALA A 14 -15.96 -16.06 39.19
C ALA A 14 -14.45 -16.29 39.02
N LEU A 15 -13.91 -17.32 39.67
CA LEU A 15 -12.48 -17.61 39.71
C LEU A 15 -12.27 -19.00 39.11
N LEU A 16 -11.93 -19.05 37.82
CA LEU A 16 -11.63 -20.31 37.14
C LEU A 16 -10.12 -20.58 37.27
N VAL A 17 -9.77 -21.55 38.12
CA VAL A 17 -8.37 -21.97 38.32
C VAL A 17 -8.04 -23.05 37.30
N VAL A 18 -7.15 -22.74 36.35
CA VAL A 18 -6.44 -23.77 35.57
C VAL A 18 -5.04 -23.89 36.14
N TRP A 19 -4.77 -25.05 36.75
CA TRP A 19 -3.49 -25.36 37.38
C TRP A 19 -2.56 -25.98 36.33
N LEU A 20 -1.43 -25.33 36.03
CA LEU A 20 -0.34 -25.91 35.24
C LEU A 20 0.99 -25.71 35.95
N ALA A 21 1.71 -26.81 36.15
CA ALA A 21 2.80 -26.93 37.11
C ALA A 21 4.14 -26.38 36.55
N THR A 22 4.37 -25.07 36.70
CA THR A 22 5.69 -24.46 36.40
C THR A 22 6.21 -23.46 37.45
N GLY A 23 5.46 -23.18 38.52
CA GLY A 23 5.98 -22.44 39.69
C GLY A 23 6.37 -20.97 39.46
N VAL A 24 6.11 -20.40 38.27
CA VAL A 24 6.38 -18.99 37.95
C VAL A 24 5.10 -18.18 38.04
N LEU A 25 5.05 -17.26 39.00
CA LEU A 25 4.06 -16.18 39.04
C LEU A 25 4.34 -15.21 37.88
N VAL A 26 3.69 -15.43 36.75
CA VAL A 26 3.65 -14.42 35.67
C VAL A 26 2.73 -13.30 36.13
N PRO A 27 3.22 -12.07 36.35
CA PRO A 27 2.33 -10.95 36.63
C PRO A 27 1.38 -10.76 35.45
N LEU A 28 0.09 -10.62 35.72
CA LEU A 28 -0.88 -10.20 34.73
C LEU A 28 -0.40 -8.88 34.13
N ALA A 29 0.03 -8.92 32.87
CA ALA A 29 0.38 -7.72 32.14
C ALA A 29 -0.80 -6.73 32.22
N PRO A 30 -0.56 -5.42 32.43
CA PRO A 30 -1.62 -4.45 32.38
C PRO A 30 -2.39 -4.59 31.06
N PRO A 31 -3.70 -4.33 31.04
CA PRO A 31 -4.48 -4.37 29.80
C PRO A 31 -3.74 -3.53 28.76
N ALA A 32 -3.52 -4.11 27.57
CA ALA A 32 -2.84 -3.42 26.49
C ALA A 32 -3.49 -2.04 26.31
N PRO A 33 -2.70 -0.95 26.17
CA PRO A 33 -3.26 0.38 25.97
C PRO A 33 -4.25 0.28 24.81
N ALA A 34 -5.44 0.86 25.00
CA ALA A 34 -6.49 0.82 24.01
C ALA A 34 -5.90 1.21 22.64
N ALA A 35 -6.26 0.46 21.60
CA ALA A 35 -5.82 0.77 20.25
C ALA A 35 -6.06 2.27 20.00
N PRO A 36 -5.07 3.02 19.48
CA PRO A 36 -5.22 4.46 19.31
C PRO A 36 -6.51 4.73 18.56
N PRO A 37 -7.28 5.77 18.95
CA PRO A 37 -8.55 6.05 18.31
C PRO A 37 -8.34 6.08 16.79
N ARG A 38 -9.27 5.44 16.06
CA ARG A 38 -9.34 5.57 14.60
C ARG A 38 -9.18 7.05 14.26
N ALA A 39 -8.35 7.32 13.24
CA ALA A 39 -7.97 8.65 12.75
C ALA A 39 -8.94 9.74 13.18
N ALA A 40 -8.42 10.71 13.95
CA ALA A 40 -9.21 11.75 14.59
C ALA A 40 -10.31 12.26 13.66
N ALA A 41 -11.54 12.26 14.16
CA ALA A 41 -12.65 12.86 13.46
C ALA A 41 -12.38 14.37 13.37
N LEU A 42 -11.75 14.78 12.26
CA LEU A 42 -11.94 16.12 11.72
C LEU A 42 -13.45 16.34 11.66
N ASP A 43 -13.91 17.41 12.31
CA ASP A 43 -15.32 17.79 12.29
C ASP A 43 -15.79 17.81 10.84
N ALA A 44 -16.71 16.90 10.53
CA ALA A 44 -17.24 16.72 9.19
C ALA A 44 -18.22 17.85 8.88
N ALA A 45 -17.65 19.04 8.61
CA ALA A 45 -18.36 20.11 7.95
C ALA A 45 -19.10 19.52 6.75
N ILE A 46 -20.38 19.87 6.59
CA ILE A 46 -21.20 19.38 5.49
C ILE A 46 -20.72 20.12 4.23
N VAL A 47 -19.67 19.58 3.61
CA VAL A 47 -19.14 20.05 2.34
C VAL A 47 -20.20 19.78 1.27
N PRO A 48 -20.57 20.77 0.43
CA PRO A 48 -21.46 20.55 -0.70
C PRO A 48 -20.94 19.43 -1.59
N GLU A 49 -21.71 18.35 -1.76
CA GLU A 49 -21.25 17.18 -2.51
C GLU A 49 -21.55 17.34 -4.01
N GLY A 50 -20.50 17.47 -4.81
CA GLY A 50 -20.58 17.32 -6.25
C GLY A 50 -20.78 15.84 -6.64
N ARG A 51 -21.58 15.61 -7.68
CA ARG A 51 -21.81 14.27 -8.26
C ARG A 51 -21.64 14.30 -9.77
N ALA A 52 -21.07 13.23 -10.32
CA ALA A 52 -21.01 12.97 -11.75
C ALA A 52 -21.12 11.47 -12.01
N GLU A 53 -21.41 11.07 -13.24
CA GLU A 53 -21.56 9.67 -13.63
C GLU A 53 -21.07 9.48 -15.07
N SER A 54 -20.47 8.33 -15.35
CA SER A 54 -19.97 7.93 -16.67
C SER A 54 -20.46 6.53 -17.02
N VAL A 55 -19.87 5.83 -17.99
CA VAL A 55 -20.34 4.49 -18.40
C VAL A 55 -20.10 3.49 -17.27
N HIS A 56 -18.89 3.47 -16.69
CA HIS A 56 -18.48 2.46 -15.71
C HIS A 56 -18.37 2.99 -14.28
N PHE A 57 -18.60 4.28 -14.03
CA PHE A 57 -18.33 4.91 -12.73
C PHE A 57 -19.43 5.86 -12.26
N ARG A 58 -19.50 6.04 -10.93
CA ARG A 58 -20.20 7.15 -10.27
C ARG A 58 -19.22 7.90 -9.39
N PHE A 59 -19.23 9.22 -9.43
CA PHE A 59 -18.25 10.07 -8.75
C PHE A 59 -18.91 10.90 -7.67
N ARG A 60 -18.22 11.01 -6.53
CA ARG A 60 -18.50 11.94 -5.43
C ARG A 60 -17.28 12.84 -5.26
N TYR A 61 -17.46 14.16 -5.22
CA TYR A 61 -16.36 15.12 -5.16
C TYR A 61 -16.71 16.39 -4.39
N ASP A 62 -15.68 17.17 -4.09
CA ASP A 62 -15.74 18.45 -3.38
C ASP A 62 -15.53 19.56 -4.43
N PRO A 63 -16.57 20.33 -4.80
CA PRO A 63 -16.48 21.34 -5.85
C PRO A 63 -15.62 22.55 -5.44
N ALA A 64 -15.29 22.71 -4.15
CA ALA A 64 -14.34 23.72 -3.70
C ALA A 64 -12.88 23.27 -3.89
N LYS A 65 -12.62 21.97 -4.07
CA LYS A 65 -11.28 21.41 -4.28
C LYS A 65 -11.00 20.94 -5.69
N LEU A 66 -12.03 20.60 -6.47
CA LEU A 66 -11.87 20.02 -7.80
C LEU A 66 -12.72 20.76 -8.83
N THR A 67 -12.04 21.41 -9.77
CA THR A 67 -12.67 22.21 -10.84
C THR A 67 -13.45 21.32 -11.82
N PRO A 68 -14.41 21.86 -12.60
CA PRO A 68 -15.11 21.09 -13.63
C PRO A 68 -14.17 20.40 -14.62
N ALA A 69 -13.05 21.04 -14.99
CA ALA A 69 -12.02 20.45 -15.83
C ALA A 69 -11.27 19.30 -15.13
N GLY A 70 -10.98 19.43 -13.83
CA GLY A 70 -10.40 18.36 -13.02
C GLY A 70 -11.33 17.15 -12.88
N ILE A 71 -12.65 17.37 -12.78
CA ILE A 71 -13.65 16.30 -12.82
C ILE A 71 -13.70 15.61 -14.18
N ALA A 72 -13.71 16.37 -15.29
CA ALA A 72 -13.67 15.79 -16.63
C ALA A 72 -12.40 14.94 -16.86
N ALA A 73 -11.24 15.40 -16.38
CA ALA A 73 -9.98 14.65 -16.43
C ALA A 73 -10.03 13.38 -15.56
N ALA A 74 -10.62 13.43 -14.35
CA ALA A 74 -10.78 12.26 -13.49
C ALA A 74 -11.74 11.21 -14.09
N ILE A 75 -12.82 11.65 -14.75
CA ILE A 75 -13.73 10.77 -15.49
C ILE A 75 -12.99 10.08 -16.64
N ALA A 76 -12.27 10.85 -17.48
CA ALA A 76 -11.53 10.31 -18.62
C ALA A 76 -10.45 9.31 -18.19
N ALA A 77 -9.68 9.62 -17.14
CA ALA A 77 -8.66 8.73 -16.59
C ALA A 77 -9.25 7.45 -15.97
N ALA A 78 -10.41 7.53 -15.30
CA ALA A 78 -11.10 6.37 -14.76
C ALA A 78 -11.62 5.44 -15.87
N GLU A 79 -12.25 5.98 -16.93
CA GLU A 79 -12.70 5.20 -18.08
C GLU A 79 -11.53 4.55 -18.84
N GLN A 80 -10.43 5.29 -19.06
CA GLN A 80 -9.20 4.70 -19.62
C GLN A 80 -8.69 3.54 -18.75
N GLY A 81 -8.61 3.73 -17.43
CA GLY A 81 -8.16 2.70 -16.51
C GLY A 81 -9.10 1.49 -16.45
N TYR A 82 -10.40 1.69 -16.67
CA TYR A 82 -11.36 0.60 -16.84
C TYR A 82 -11.07 -0.19 -18.12
N ASP A 83 -10.85 0.46 -19.26
CA ASP A 83 -10.57 -0.21 -20.53
C ASP A 83 -9.21 -0.94 -20.52
N GLU A 84 -8.21 -0.41 -19.79
CA GLU A 84 -6.96 -1.10 -19.48
C GLU A 84 -7.20 -2.35 -18.63
N CYS A 85 -7.98 -2.23 -17.55
CA CYS A 85 -8.31 -3.37 -16.69
C CYS A 85 -9.19 -4.43 -17.40
N ALA A 86 -10.18 -4.03 -18.19
CA ALA A 86 -11.04 -4.93 -18.96
C ALA A 86 -10.23 -5.81 -19.93
N ARG A 87 -9.17 -5.26 -20.54
CA ARG A 87 -8.21 -6.01 -21.35
C ARG A 87 -7.22 -6.84 -20.51
N ALA A 88 -6.87 -6.38 -19.32
CA ALA A 88 -5.87 -7.02 -18.45
C ALA A 88 -6.42 -8.13 -17.54
N PHE A 89 -7.73 -8.29 -17.39
CA PHE A 89 -8.33 -9.28 -16.47
C PHE A 89 -9.26 -10.27 -17.20
N PRO A 90 -9.15 -11.59 -16.95
CA PRO A 90 -9.97 -12.61 -17.58
C PRO A 90 -11.50 -12.46 -17.41
N VAL A 91 -11.96 -11.76 -16.35
CA VAL A 91 -13.38 -11.38 -16.20
C VAL A 91 -13.90 -10.45 -17.32
N GLY A 92 -13.03 -9.77 -18.08
CA GLY A 92 -13.37 -8.97 -19.27
C GLY A 92 -14.16 -7.68 -19.02
N GLY A 93 -14.66 -7.46 -17.80
CA GLY A 93 -15.44 -6.29 -17.41
C GLY A 93 -16.16 -6.51 -16.07
N LEU A 94 -16.74 -5.45 -15.51
CA LEU A 94 -17.50 -5.49 -14.26
C LEU A 94 -19.00 -5.35 -14.53
N ARG A 95 -19.82 -6.10 -13.78
CA ARG A 95 -21.29 -6.07 -13.89
C ARG A 95 -21.95 -4.87 -13.19
N ARG A 96 -21.17 -4.04 -12.52
CA ARG A 96 -21.62 -2.92 -11.69
C ARG A 96 -20.66 -1.76 -11.88
N LYS A 97 -21.19 -0.54 -11.86
CA LYS A 97 -20.35 0.66 -11.82
C LYS A 97 -19.50 0.68 -10.55
N ILE A 98 -18.30 1.24 -10.65
CA ILE A 98 -17.43 1.50 -9.50
C ILE A 98 -17.82 2.86 -8.89
N GLU A 99 -18.00 2.89 -7.57
CA GLU A 99 -18.23 4.12 -6.82
C GLU A 99 -16.88 4.80 -6.52
N VAL A 100 -16.65 6.00 -7.05
CA VAL A 100 -15.40 6.75 -6.97
C VAL A 100 -15.56 7.93 -6.01
N ASN A 101 -14.74 7.97 -4.96
CA ASN A 101 -14.66 9.12 -4.07
C ASN A 101 -13.41 9.96 -4.37
N LEU A 102 -13.58 11.22 -4.77
CA LEU A 102 -12.51 12.17 -5.05
C LEU A 102 -12.26 13.16 -3.89
N THR A 103 -12.92 12.97 -2.73
CA THR A 103 -12.74 13.79 -1.51
C THR A 103 -11.91 13.19 -0.36
N PRO A 104 -11.18 12.06 -0.50
CA PRO A 104 -10.63 11.38 0.67
C PRO A 104 -9.58 12.21 1.41
N ALA A 105 -9.84 12.50 2.68
CA ALA A 105 -8.89 13.14 3.60
C ALA A 105 -8.01 12.11 4.34
N PHE A 106 -7.59 11.02 3.67
CA PHE A 106 -6.64 10.07 4.26
C PHE A 106 -5.20 10.50 4.03
N VAL A 107 -4.32 10.06 4.93
CA VAL A 107 -2.89 10.39 4.97
C VAL A 107 -2.09 9.09 4.83
N GLY A 108 -0.98 9.10 4.11
CA GLY A 108 -0.17 7.91 3.86
C GLY A 108 -0.76 6.95 2.83
N ALA A 109 -1.61 7.45 1.92
CA ALA A 109 -2.20 6.77 0.76
C ALA A 109 -2.40 7.76 -0.41
N THR A 110 -2.40 7.28 -1.66
CA THR A 110 -2.69 8.07 -2.89
C THR A 110 -4.11 7.77 -3.34
N GLY A 111 -4.41 6.47 -3.48
CA GLY A 111 -5.73 5.91 -3.53
C GLY A 111 -5.93 4.78 -2.50
N ILE A 112 -7.17 4.31 -2.38
CA ILE A 112 -7.57 3.08 -1.70
C ILE A 112 -8.77 2.45 -2.44
N ALA A 113 -8.72 1.15 -2.73
CA ALA A 113 -9.85 0.37 -3.21
C ALA A 113 -10.52 -0.49 -2.11
N ASP A 114 -11.84 -0.63 -2.19
CA ASP A 114 -12.63 -1.70 -1.54
C ASP A 114 -13.31 -2.55 -2.64
N PRO A 115 -12.67 -3.67 -3.06
CA PRO A 115 -13.22 -4.54 -4.09
C PRO A 115 -14.54 -5.21 -3.69
N ALA A 116 -14.77 -5.43 -2.39
CA ALA A 116 -16.01 -6.03 -1.91
C ALA A 116 -17.21 -5.09 -2.11
N ARG A 117 -16.98 -3.77 -1.94
CA ARG A 117 -17.96 -2.71 -2.20
C ARG A 117 -18.03 -2.24 -3.66
N HIS A 118 -17.04 -2.60 -4.49
CA HIS A 118 -16.83 -2.02 -5.82
C HIS A 118 -16.67 -0.49 -5.74
N SER A 119 -15.76 -0.03 -4.88
CA SER A 119 -15.48 1.39 -4.70
C SER A 119 -13.99 1.68 -4.65
N VAL A 120 -13.60 2.86 -5.14
CA VAL A 120 -12.24 3.41 -5.02
C VAL A 120 -12.31 4.82 -4.45
N ALA A 121 -11.25 5.27 -3.82
CA ALA A 121 -11.10 6.65 -3.35
C ALA A 121 -9.71 7.17 -3.72
N VAL A 122 -9.60 8.35 -4.33
CA VAL A 122 -8.33 8.90 -4.85
C VAL A 122 -8.18 10.38 -4.49
N ARG A 123 -7.00 10.78 -4.01
CA ARG A 123 -6.64 12.16 -3.66
C ARG A 123 -6.25 12.99 -4.88
N VAL A 124 -7.20 13.24 -5.79
CA VAL A 124 -6.92 13.92 -7.07
C VAL A 124 -6.29 15.32 -6.89
N SER A 125 -6.71 16.07 -5.87
CA SER A 125 -6.15 17.39 -5.53
C SER A 125 -4.66 17.38 -5.15
N ASP A 126 -4.15 16.22 -4.70
CA ASP A 126 -2.84 16.11 -4.07
C ASP A 126 -1.81 15.44 -5.00
N LEU A 127 -2.20 15.07 -6.22
CA LEU A 127 -1.37 14.29 -7.14
C LEU A 127 -0.06 14.99 -7.52
N ASP A 128 -0.06 16.32 -7.63
CA ASP A 128 1.16 17.11 -7.82
C ASP A 128 2.14 17.00 -6.66
N TYR A 129 1.63 17.01 -5.42
CA TYR A 129 2.41 16.83 -4.20
C TYR A 129 2.90 15.38 -4.02
N LEU A 130 2.06 14.41 -4.40
CA LEU A 130 2.40 12.98 -4.37
C LEU A 130 3.36 12.58 -5.51
N GLY A 131 3.46 13.40 -6.57
CA GLY A 131 4.28 13.15 -7.75
C GLY A 131 3.70 12.11 -8.71
N ILE A 132 2.43 11.74 -8.56
CA ILE A 132 1.81 10.61 -9.25
C ILE A 132 0.85 11.11 -10.33
N THR A 133 0.84 10.49 -11.51
CA THR A 133 -0.08 10.88 -12.60
C THR A 133 -1.49 10.35 -12.37
N LEU A 134 -2.50 11.13 -12.78
CA LEU A 134 -3.91 10.77 -12.65
C LEU A 134 -4.30 9.46 -13.37
N PRO A 135 -3.82 9.17 -14.60
CA PRO A 135 -4.08 7.88 -15.25
C PRO A 135 -3.53 6.69 -14.45
N TYR A 136 -2.25 6.72 -14.04
CA TYR A 136 -1.64 5.62 -13.28
C TYR A 136 -2.44 5.28 -12.01
N VAL A 137 -2.80 6.29 -11.18
CA VAL A 137 -3.52 6.00 -9.94
C VAL A 137 -4.94 5.50 -10.18
N MET A 138 -5.62 5.98 -11.22
CA MET A 138 -6.96 5.49 -11.57
C MET A 138 -6.90 4.04 -12.05
N THR A 139 -5.98 3.69 -12.97
CA THR A 139 -5.78 2.30 -13.40
C THR A 139 -5.36 1.41 -12.22
N HIS A 140 -4.49 1.88 -11.32
CA HIS A 140 -4.06 1.14 -10.11
C HIS A 140 -5.23 0.76 -9.19
N GLU A 141 -6.03 1.74 -8.77
CA GLU A 141 -7.14 1.48 -7.84
C GLU A 141 -8.28 0.69 -8.52
N VAL A 142 -8.52 0.91 -9.82
CA VAL A 142 -9.49 0.11 -10.59
C VAL A 142 -9.02 -1.34 -10.73
N ALA A 143 -7.72 -1.57 -10.94
CA ALA A 143 -7.15 -2.91 -11.02
C ALA A 143 -7.35 -3.70 -9.72
N HIS A 144 -7.34 -3.07 -8.55
CA HIS A 144 -7.73 -3.75 -7.30
C HIS A 144 -9.19 -4.22 -7.30
N VAL A 145 -10.13 -3.43 -7.84
CA VAL A 145 -11.55 -3.83 -7.96
C VAL A 145 -11.70 -5.01 -8.93
N PHE A 146 -11.04 -4.95 -10.09
CA PHE A 146 -10.99 -6.07 -11.04
C PHE A 146 -10.34 -7.32 -10.44
N THR A 147 -9.29 -7.16 -9.62
CA THR A 147 -8.64 -8.26 -8.89
C THR A 147 -9.62 -8.95 -7.93
N GLY A 148 -10.41 -8.18 -7.17
CA GLY A 148 -11.45 -8.76 -6.32
C GLY A 148 -12.57 -9.46 -7.09
N ALA A 149 -12.92 -8.96 -8.28
CA ALA A 149 -13.89 -9.60 -9.17
C ALA A 149 -13.36 -10.93 -9.75
N GLU A 150 -12.10 -10.96 -10.20
CA GLU A 150 -11.41 -12.15 -10.69
C GLU A 150 -11.29 -13.23 -9.60
N LEU A 151 -10.90 -12.85 -8.38
CA LEU A 151 -10.86 -13.76 -7.22
C LEU A 151 -12.25 -14.33 -6.90
N ALA A 152 -13.30 -13.50 -6.94
CA ALA A 152 -14.66 -13.94 -6.70
C ALA A 152 -15.16 -14.91 -7.79
N ALA A 153 -14.86 -14.63 -9.06
CA ALA A 153 -15.17 -15.51 -10.19
C ALA A 153 -14.46 -16.87 -10.09
N ARG A 154 -13.30 -16.93 -9.44
CA ARG A 154 -12.53 -18.16 -9.17
C ARG A 154 -12.87 -18.83 -7.83
N GLY A 155 -13.86 -18.35 -7.09
CA GLY A 155 -14.25 -18.93 -5.80
C GLY A 155 -13.30 -18.64 -4.63
N ALA A 156 -12.29 -17.78 -4.81
CA ALA A 156 -11.37 -17.36 -3.74
C ALA A 156 -12.00 -16.32 -2.77
N GLY A 157 -13.24 -15.92 -3.03
CA GLY A 157 -13.99 -14.93 -2.25
C GLY A 157 -13.79 -13.49 -2.75
N ARG A 158 -14.57 -12.56 -2.19
CA ARG A 158 -14.50 -11.11 -2.47
C ARG A 158 -13.60 -10.34 -1.51
N GLY A 159 -12.80 -11.04 -0.70
CA GLY A 159 -11.93 -10.38 0.27
C GLY A 159 -10.95 -9.45 -0.43
N ASN A 160 -10.73 -8.26 0.12
CA ASN A 160 -9.65 -7.39 -0.36
C ASN A 160 -8.32 -8.16 -0.22
N PRO A 161 -7.63 -8.50 -1.33
CA PRO A 161 -6.43 -9.30 -1.25
C PRO A 161 -5.27 -8.41 -0.82
N THR A 162 -5.16 -8.16 0.48
CA THR A 162 -4.10 -7.30 1.04
C THR A 162 -2.73 -7.95 0.90
N GLY A 163 -1.80 -7.28 0.23
CA GLY A 163 -0.38 -7.66 0.19
C GLY A 163 0.29 -7.35 -1.15
N PRO A 164 1.60 -7.65 -1.27
CA PRO A 164 2.43 -7.21 -2.38
C PRO A 164 1.97 -7.72 -3.74
N TRP A 165 1.40 -8.92 -3.80
CA TRP A 165 0.89 -9.46 -5.06
C TRP A 165 -0.31 -8.68 -5.59
N SER A 166 -1.12 -8.02 -4.74
CA SER A 166 -2.23 -7.16 -5.21
C SER A 166 -1.71 -5.81 -5.68
N GLU A 167 -0.81 -5.19 -4.91
CA GLU A 167 -0.15 -3.92 -5.30
C GLU A 167 0.65 -4.10 -6.60
N GLY A 168 1.40 -5.20 -6.72
CA GLY A 168 2.12 -5.57 -7.94
C GLY A 168 1.20 -5.91 -9.12
N ILE A 169 0.01 -6.48 -8.90
CA ILE A 169 -0.99 -6.66 -9.98
C ILE A 169 -1.52 -5.31 -10.46
N ALA A 170 -1.76 -4.38 -9.53
CA ALA A 170 -2.23 -3.04 -9.84
C ALA A 170 -1.17 -2.22 -10.60
N ASP A 171 0.08 -2.19 -10.13
CA ASP A 171 1.23 -1.59 -10.83
C ASP A 171 1.49 -2.24 -12.20
N PHE A 172 1.43 -3.58 -12.29
CA PHE A 172 1.57 -4.30 -13.55
C PHE A 172 0.45 -3.95 -14.55
N THR A 173 -0.76 -3.71 -14.06
CA THR A 173 -1.90 -3.31 -14.90
C THR A 173 -1.80 -1.85 -15.33
N ALA A 174 -1.38 -0.95 -14.43
CA ALA A 174 -1.08 0.45 -14.73
C ALA A 174 0.14 0.61 -15.66
N GLY A 175 0.96 -0.44 -15.81
CA GLY A 175 1.98 -0.55 -16.85
C GLY A 175 3.22 0.32 -16.63
N GLY A 176 3.37 0.94 -15.46
CA GLY A 176 4.45 1.88 -15.16
C GLY A 176 4.32 2.49 -13.76
N PHE A 177 5.07 3.56 -13.50
CA PHE A 177 4.98 4.37 -12.29
C PHE A 177 4.99 5.84 -12.69
N GLY A 178 3.86 6.53 -12.52
CA GLY A 178 3.65 7.85 -13.10
C GLY A 178 3.64 7.79 -14.64
N ASP A 179 4.62 8.43 -15.27
CA ASP A 179 4.85 8.41 -16.73
C ASP A 179 6.05 7.51 -17.13
N ILE A 180 6.67 6.81 -16.18
CA ILE A 180 7.80 5.91 -16.45
C ILE A 180 7.25 4.50 -16.76
N PRO A 181 7.44 3.95 -17.97
CA PRO A 181 6.91 2.65 -18.34
C PRO A 181 7.64 1.52 -17.61
N LEU A 182 6.90 0.48 -17.22
CA LEU A 182 7.43 -0.73 -16.59
C LEU A 182 8.39 -1.43 -17.55
N GLY A 183 9.60 -1.73 -17.11
CA GLY A 183 10.62 -2.38 -17.94
C GLY A 183 11.56 -3.26 -17.13
N ASP A 184 12.03 -4.36 -17.72
CA ASP A 184 12.97 -5.29 -17.07
C ASP A 184 14.22 -4.54 -16.54
N TRP A 185 14.61 -3.43 -17.18
CA TRP A 185 15.67 -2.51 -16.75
C TRP A 185 15.46 -1.82 -15.40
N TRP A 186 14.23 -1.76 -14.88
CA TRP A 186 13.94 -1.23 -13.54
C TRP A 186 14.76 -1.95 -12.46
N ALA A 187 15.05 -3.24 -12.64
CA ALA A 187 15.84 -3.99 -11.66
C ALA A 187 17.27 -3.45 -11.51
N ALA A 188 17.91 -3.01 -12.61
CA ALA A 188 19.21 -2.37 -12.56
C ALA A 188 19.14 -0.99 -11.85
N ALA A 189 18.13 -0.18 -12.20
CA ALA A 189 17.92 1.15 -11.62
C ALA A 189 17.65 1.08 -10.10
N LEU A 190 16.74 0.20 -9.67
CA LEU A 190 16.39 0.03 -8.26
C LEU A 190 17.55 -0.57 -7.45
N ARG A 191 18.35 -1.50 -8.02
CA ARG A 191 19.56 -2.01 -7.35
C ARG A 191 20.61 -0.91 -7.19
N ALA A 192 20.86 -0.10 -8.22
CA ALA A 192 21.80 1.02 -8.18
C ALA A 192 21.39 2.10 -7.15
N ALA A 193 20.08 2.27 -6.92
CA ALA A 193 19.52 3.19 -5.93
C ALA A 193 19.41 2.62 -4.50
N GLY A 194 19.77 1.35 -4.27
CA GLY A 194 19.56 0.68 -2.98
C GLY A 194 18.10 0.37 -2.64
N LEU A 195 17.20 0.44 -3.63
CA LEU A 195 15.75 0.25 -3.50
C LEU A 195 15.29 -1.19 -3.80
N TRP A 196 16.21 -2.10 -4.12
CA TRP A 196 15.92 -3.50 -4.43
C TRP A 196 16.11 -4.40 -3.21
N ALA A 197 15.04 -4.98 -2.69
CA ALA A 197 15.10 -5.98 -1.62
C ALA A 197 15.34 -7.40 -2.17
N ASP A 198 15.83 -8.31 -1.31
CA ASP A 198 15.96 -9.75 -1.60
C ASP A 198 14.63 -10.34 -2.12
N PRO A 199 14.52 -10.73 -3.40
CA PRO A 199 13.24 -11.07 -4.01
C PRO A 199 12.63 -12.37 -3.49
N ARG A 200 13.33 -13.17 -2.65
CA ARG A 200 12.79 -14.42 -2.10
C ARG A 200 11.49 -14.23 -1.30
N TRP A 201 11.21 -13.03 -0.80
CA TRP A 201 9.94 -12.73 -0.13
C TRP A 201 8.71 -12.94 -1.05
N LEU A 202 8.86 -12.77 -2.38
CA LEU A 202 7.80 -13.00 -3.37
C LEU A 202 7.35 -14.47 -3.42
N VAL A 203 8.30 -15.38 -3.27
CA VAL A 203 8.12 -16.82 -3.53
C VAL A 203 8.00 -17.67 -2.27
N ASN A 204 8.37 -17.14 -1.11
CA ASN A 204 8.30 -17.85 0.18
C ASN A 204 7.03 -17.57 1.00
N GLY A 205 6.09 -16.77 0.47
CA GLY A 205 4.82 -16.42 1.12
C GLY A 205 4.89 -15.28 2.13
N SER A 206 6.01 -14.56 2.20
CA SER A 206 6.14 -13.37 3.06
C SER A 206 5.25 -12.23 2.57
N LEU A 207 4.77 -11.41 3.51
CA LEU A 207 3.86 -10.29 3.20
C LEU A 207 4.58 -8.99 2.82
N GLN A 208 5.91 -8.94 2.96
CA GLN A 208 6.79 -7.80 2.66
C GLN A 208 8.26 -8.26 2.77
N PRO A 209 9.23 -7.55 2.18
CA PRO A 209 10.63 -7.68 2.55
C PRO A 209 10.86 -7.33 4.04
N SER A 210 11.97 -7.80 4.60
CA SER A 210 12.36 -7.57 6.00
C SER A 210 13.78 -7.03 6.10
N GLY A 211 14.01 -6.06 6.99
CA GLY A 211 15.35 -5.49 7.23
C GLY A 211 15.83 -4.49 6.18
N VAL A 212 14.91 -3.89 5.41
CA VAL A 212 15.16 -2.78 4.49
C VAL A 212 14.49 -1.51 5.00
N ASP A 213 14.87 -0.34 4.50
CA ASP A 213 14.16 0.90 4.84
C ASP A 213 12.76 0.97 4.21
N PHE A 214 11.94 1.92 4.66
CA PHE A 214 10.55 2.07 4.22
C PHE A 214 10.41 2.36 2.72
N VAL A 215 11.36 3.08 2.11
CA VAL A 215 11.33 3.42 0.69
C VAL A 215 11.66 2.19 -0.16
N ALA A 216 12.68 1.43 0.23
CA ALA A 216 13.02 0.15 -0.39
C ALA A 216 11.90 -0.89 -0.21
N GLU A 217 11.28 -0.99 0.98
CA GLU A 217 10.12 -1.85 1.22
C GLU A 217 8.97 -1.52 0.25
N ARG A 218 8.67 -0.23 0.05
CA ARG A 218 7.64 0.25 -0.87
C ARG A 218 8.00 -0.06 -2.33
N ALA A 219 9.19 0.33 -2.79
CA ALA A 219 9.64 0.08 -4.17
C ALA A 219 9.62 -1.41 -4.52
N SER A 220 10.00 -2.28 -3.57
CA SER A 220 9.91 -3.73 -3.72
C SER A 220 8.46 -4.25 -3.73
N THR A 221 7.63 -3.84 -2.77
CA THR A 221 6.23 -4.31 -2.63
C THR A 221 5.38 -4.00 -3.86
N TYR A 222 5.75 -2.95 -4.59
CA TYR A 222 5.06 -2.42 -5.77
C TYR A 222 5.77 -2.84 -7.07
N GLY A 223 6.83 -2.11 -7.45
CA GLY A 223 7.52 -2.29 -8.73
C GLY A 223 8.20 -3.66 -8.89
N GLN A 224 8.89 -4.16 -7.87
CA GLN A 224 9.56 -5.46 -7.95
C GLN A 224 8.55 -6.63 -8.04
N ALA A 225 7.39 -6.52 -7.37
CA ALA A 225 6.28 -7.44 -7.55
C ALA A 225 5.70 -7.38 -8.97
N ALA A 226 5.46 -6.17 -9.51
CA ALA A 226 4.95 -5.98 -10.87
C ALA A 226 5.89 -6.56 -11.95
N LEU A 227 7.21 -6.41 -11.79
CA LEU A 227 8.22 -7.02 -12.67
C LEU A 227 8.19 -8.56 -12.63
N PHE A 228 8.01 -9.17 -11.45
CA PHE A 228 7.92 -10.62 -11.34
C PHE A 228 6.58 -11.16 -11.90
N ILE A 229 5.48 -10.43 -11.70
CA ILE A 229 4.17 -10.73 -12.31
C ILE A 229 4.28 -10.66 -13.84
N ARG A 230 4.90 -9.62 -14.40
CA ARG A 230 5.18 -9.48 -15.83
C ARG A 230 5.93 -10.70 -16.37
N TYR A 231 6.98 -11.15 -15.68
CA TYR A 231 7.71 -12.37 -16.04
C TYR A 231 6.80 -13.61 -16.05
N LEU A 232 6.06 -13.86 -14.97
CA LEU A 232 5.15 -15.02 -14.89
C LEU A 232 4.06 -14.99 -15.97
N VAL A 233 3.52 -13.80 -16.29
CA VAL A 233 2.52 -13.61 -17.35
C VAL A 233 3.13 -13.80 -18.75
N ALA A 234 4.39 -13.41 -18.97
CA ALA A 234 5.07 -13.60 -20.24
C ALA A 234 5.41 -15.08 -20.50
N GLU A 235 5.96 -15.79 -19.51
CA GLU A 235 6.38 -17.19 -19.66
C GLU A 235 5.21 -18.20 -19.62
N HIS A 236 4.17 -17.93 -18.81
CA HIS A 236 3.10 -18.91 -18.54
C HIS A 236 1.70 -18.45 -18.96
N GLY A 237 1.57 -17.21 -19.43
CA GLY A 237 0.30 -16.63 -19.85
C GLY A 237 -0.58 -16.13 -18.70
N ARG A 238 -1.29 -15.04 -18.98
CA ARG A 238 -2.19 -14.32 -18.05
C ARG A 238 -3.21 -15.24 -17.35
N ALA A 239 -3.77 -16.22 -18.07
CA ALA A 239 -4.74 -17.16 -17.52
C ALA A 239 -4.14 -18.16 -16.50
N ALA A 240 -2.87 -18.53 -16.63
CA ALA A 240 -2.18 -19.37 -15.63
C ALA A 240 -1.88 -18.55 -14.36
N PHE A 241 -1.39 -17.32 -14.55
CA PHE A 241 -1.11 -16.40 -13.45
C PHE A 241 -2.32 -16.15 -12.54
N TYR A 242 -3.51 -15.83 -13.09
CA TYR A 242 -4.68 -15.60 -12.24
C TYR A 242 -5.23 -16.87 -11.56
N ARG A 243 -5.01 -18.07 -12.14
CA ARG A 243 -5.30 -19.35 -11.44
C ARG A 243 -4.35 -19.58 -10.27
N PHE A 244 -3.07 -19.28 -10.43
CA PHE A 244 -2.09 -19.29 -9.35
C PHE A 244 -2.49 -18.31 -8.26
N TYR A 245 -2.73 -17.05 -8.61
CA TYR A 245 -3.00 -15.99 -7.66
C TYR A 245 -4.28 -16.21 -6.83
N ALA A 246 -5.33 -16.78 -7.42
CA ALA A 246 -6.52 -17.21 -6.67
C ALA A 246 -6.21 -18.30 -5.65
N SER A 247 -5.43 -19.31 -6.04
CA SER A 247 -5.01 -20.39 -5.14
C SER A 247 -4.09 -19.88 -4.02
N TYR A 248 -3.16 -18.98 -4.36
CA TYR A 248 -2.26 -18.30 -3.44
C TYR A 248 -3.01 -17.43 -2.42
N SER A 249 -4.02 -16.68 -2.85
CA SER A 249 -4.83 -15.83 -1.98
C SER A 249 -5.62 -16.64 -0.95
N VAL A 250 -6.22 -17.77 -1.35
CA VAL A 250 -6.89 -18.71 -0.44
C VAL A 250 -5.89 -19.28 0.58
N GLU A 251 -4.70 -19.67 0.12
CA GLU A 251 -3.66 -20.25 0.96
C GLU A 251 -3.10 -19.25 1.99
N VAL A 252 -2.79 -18.02 1.57
CA VAL A 252 -2.36 -16.95 2.50
C VAL A 252 -3.47 -16.60 3.50
N ALA A 253 -4.73 -16.59 3.09
CA ALA A 253 -5.86 -16.40 3.99
C ALA A 253 -5.98 -17.56 5.01
N ARG A 254 -5.83 -18.82 4.58
CA ARG A 254 -5.78 -20.01 5.44
C ARG A 254 -4.66 -19.88 6.48
N GLN A 255 -3.43 -19.54 6.06
CA GLN A 255 -2.29 -19.34 6.95
C GLN A 255 -2.49 -18.18 7.92
N LYS A 256 -3.10 -17.06 7.50
CA LYS A 256 -3.45 -15.93 8.37
C LYS A 256 -4.47 -16.34 9.44
N ALA A 257 -5.50 -17.11 9.06
CA ALA A 257 -6.52 -17.64 9.95
C ALA A 257 -6.02 -18.79 10.86
N ALA A 258 -4.97 -19.51 10.48
CA ALA A 258 -4.29 -20.48 11.33
C ALA A 258 -3.42 -19.78 12.40
N ARG A 259 -2.63 -18.77 11.99
CA ARG A 259 -1.79 -17.96 12.89
C ARG A 259 -2.60 -17.22 13.95
N SER A 260 -3.76 -16.64 13.60
CA SER A 260 -4.63 -15.95 14.57
C SER A 260 -5.20 -16.88 15.66
N ARG A 261 -5.32 -18.18 15.39
CA ARG A 261 -5.83 -19.18 16.34
C ARG A 261 -4.75 -19.84 17.20
N SER A 262 -3.52 -19.95 16.69
CA SER A 262 -2.50 -20.86 17.25
C SER A 262 -1.47 -20.21 18.19
N ARG A 263 -1.49 -18.87 18.35
CA ARG A 263 -0.42 -18.09 19.03
C ARG A 263 1.00 -18.32 18.46
N LEU A 264 1.13 -18.96 17.29
CA LEU A 264 2.42 -19.21 16.66
C LEU A 264 3.15 -17.89 16.30
N PRO A 265 4.49 -17.89 16.22
CA PRO A 265 5.26 -16.76 15.76
C PRO A 265 4.74 -16.23 14.41
N ARG A 266 4.69 -14.89 14.25
CA ARG A 266 4.21 -14.24 13.02
C ARG A 266 4.94 -14.70 11.75
N SER A 267 6.20 -15.13 11.90
CA SER A 267 7.11 -15.62 10.87
C SER A 267 6.83 -17.05 10.36
N ALA A 268 5.96 -17.82 11.02
CA ALA A 268 5.61 -19.18 10.59
C ALA A 268 4.70 -19.16 9.34
N THR A 269 5.31 -19.00 8.18
CA THR A 269 4.68 -19.14 6.85
C THR A 269 4.88 -20.57 6.35
N ASP A 270 3.84 -21.20 5.83
CA ASP A 270 3.91 -22.54 5.24
C ASP A 270 4.54 -22.47 3.84
N ARG A 271 5.87 -22.38 3.82
CA ARG A 271 6.70 -22.29 2.61
C ARG A 271 6.52 -23.50 1.70
N ALA A 272 6.24 -24.68 2.26
CA ALA A 272 6.01 -25.90 1.49
C ALA A 272 4.69 -25.82 0.70
N GLY A 273 3.61 -25.35 1.34
CA GLY A 273 2.34 -25.07 0.70
C GLY A 273 2.47 -24.06 -0.45
N ILE A 274 3.20 -22.96 -0.24
CA ILE A 274 3.45 -21.95 -1.28
C ILE A 274 4.29 -22.53 -2.44
N ALA A 275 5.37 -23.27 -2.15
CA ALA A 275 6.20 -23.89 -3.18
C ALA A 275 5.41 -24.91 -4.03
N LEU A 276 4.47 -25.64 -3.44
CA LEU A 276 3.58 -26.55 -4.16
C LEU A 276 2.64 -25.79 -5.12
N LEU A 277 2.17 -24.60 -4.76
CA LEU A 277 1.36 -23.77 -5.66
C LEU A 277 2.16 -23.32 -6.89
N PHE A 278 3.41 -22.87 -6.72
CA PHE A 278 4.27 -22.54 -7.86
C PHE A 278 4.45 -23.76 -8.78
N ARG A 279 4.84 -24.92 -8.24
CA ARG A 279 4.99 -26.17 -9.04
C ARG A 279 3.72 -26.52 -9.81
N ARG A 280 2.56 -26.45 -9.14
CA ARG A 280 1.26 -26.81 -9.71
C ARG A 280 0.85 -25.91 -10.88
N HIS A 281 1.14 -24.61 -10.81
CA HIS A 281 0.64 -23.63 -11.79
C HIS A 281 1.65 -23.26 -12.89
N PHE A 282 2.95 -23.44 -12.63
CA PHE A 282 4.03 -23.00 -13.52
C PHE A 282 5.06 -24.10 -13.85
N GLY A 283 4.92 -25.31 -13.30
CA GLY A 283 5.80 -26.45 -13.57
C GLY A 283 7.17 -26.42 -12.85
N ALA A 284 7.45 -25.36 -12.08
CA ALA A 284 8.68 -25.20 -11.30
C ALA A 284 8.35 -24.57 -9.94
N ASP A 285 9.20 -24.76 -8.93
CA ASP A 285 9.05 -24.03 -7.67
C ASP A 285 9.45 -22.56 -7.79
N GLY A 286 9.04 -21.78 -6.80
CA GLY A 286 9.23 -20.33 -6.80
C GLY A 286 10.71 -19.92 -6.86
N GLU A 287 11.60 -20.60 -6.15
CA GLU A 287 13.05 -20.33 -6.18
C GLU A 287 13.64 -20.59 -7.59
N THR A 288 13.21 -21.66 -8.27
CA THR A 288 13.63 -21.93 -9.66
C THR A 288 13.14 -20.84 -10.62
N LEU A 289 11.89 -20.39 -10.47
CA LEU A 289 11.32 -19.31 -11.28
C LEU A 289 12.00 -17.96 -11.00
N LEU A 290 12.34 -17.72 -9.74
CA LEU A 290 13.05 -16.53 -9.28
C LEU A 290 14.45 -16.45 -9.88
N ALA A 291 15.22 -17.54 -9.85
CA ALA A 291 16.56 -17.60 -10.44
C ALA A 291 16.55 -17.35 -11.96
N ARG A 292 15.55 -17.91 -12.68
CA ARG A 292 15.35 -17.64 -14.12
C ARG A 292 15.01 -16.18 -14.40
N TRP A 293 14.14 -15.59 -13.59
CA TRP A 293 13.79 -14.18 -13.69
C TRP A 293 14.99 -13.27 -13.40
N GLU A 294 15.77 -13.51 -12.34
CA GLU A 294 16.97 -12.71 -12.07
C GLU A 294 18.04 -12.84 -13.16
N ALA A 295 18.22 -14.03 -13.75
CA ALA A 295 19.09 -14.23 -14.90
C ALA A 295 18.63 -13.43 -16.13
N ARG A 296 17.31 -13.35 -16.39
CA ARG A 296 16.73 -12.49 -17.42
C ARG A 296 16.96 -11.01 -17.14
N LEU A 297 16.76 -10.56 -15.90
CA LEU A 297 16.98 -9.17 -15.49
C LEU A 297 18.45 -8.73 -15.61
N ALA A 298 19.41 -9.65 -15.45
CA ALA A 298 20.83 -9.34 -15.55
C ALA A 298 21.27 -8.90 -16.96
N GLY A 299 20.52 -9.29 -18.01
CA GLY A 299 20.76 -8.87 -19.39
C GLY A 299 20.00 -7.63 -19.85
N ALA A 300 19.22 -6.98 -18.99
CA ALA A 300 18.40 -5.83 -19.37
C ALA A 300 19.22 -4.53 -19.37
N GLU A 301 19.44 -3.95 -20.55
CA GLU A 301 20.09 -2.64 -20.70
C GLU A 301 19.26 -1.53 -20.04
N MET A 302 19.90 -0.72 -19.19
CA MET A 302 19.25 0.37 -18.47
C MET A 302 19.43 1.72 -19.20
N PRO A 303 18.34 2.35 -19.67
CA PRO A 303 18.40 3.72 -20.18
C PRO A 303 18.72 4.66 -19.00
N VAL A 304 19.96 5.18 -18.95
CA VAL A 304 20.54 5.81 -17.75
C VAL A 304 19.67 6.93 -17.17
N GLU A 305 19.15 7.84 -18.01
CA GLU A 305 18.31 8.95 -17.53
C GLU A 305 16.93 8.49 -17.02
N LEU A 306 16.31 7.49 -17.65
CA LEU A 306 15.07 6.89 -17.13
C LEU A 306 15.32 6.12 -15.83
N GLY A 307 16.47 5.46 -15.69
CA GLY A 307 16.91 4.81 -14.46
C GLY A 307 17.07 5.78 -13.29
N LYS A 308 17.78 6.89 -13.50
CA LYS A 308 17.90 7.99 -12.53
C LYS A 308 16.53 8.59 -12.17
N ARG A 309 15.69 8.86 -13.19
CA ARG A 309 14.36 9.43 -13.00
C ARG A 309 13.46 8.52 -12.16
N LEU A 310 13.44 7.20 -12.45
CA LEU A 310 12.71 6.19 -11.68
C LEU A 310 13.17 6.15 -10.22
N ALA A 311 14.49 6.07 -9.99
CA ALA A 311 15.06 6.03 -8.65
C ALA A 311 14.67 7.27 -7.82
N LEU A 312 14.82 8.47 -8.40
CA LEU A 312 14.47 9.72 -7.75
C LEU A 312 12.95 9.82 -7.48
N HIS A 313 12.12 9.38 -8.43
CA HIS A 313 10.66 9.34 -8.28
C HIS A 313 10.22 8.45 -7.12
N GLN A 314 10.76 7.23 -7.03
CA GLN A 314 10.52 6.30 -5.92
C GLN A 314 10.98 6.88 -4.58
N HIS A 315 12.15 7.54 -4.55
CA HIS A 315 12.65 8.23 -3.35
C HIS A 315 11.76 9.41 -2.90
N ILE A 316 11.26 10.24 -3.82
CA ILE A 316 10.35 11.34 -3.48
C ILE A 316 9.05 10.75 -2.93
N TYR A 317 8.42 9.83 -3.66
CA TYR A 317 7.14 9.23 -3.26
C TYR A 317 7.23 8.48 -1.93
N GLY A 318 8.27 7.69 -1.71
CA GLY A 318 8.49 7.00 -0.44
C GLY A 318 8.71 7.96 0.72
N SER A 319 9.49 9.03 0.53
CA SER A 319 9.71 10.05 1.57
C SER A 319 8.46 10.89 1.87
N VAL A 320 7.64 11.23 0.87
CA VAL A 320 6.32 11.85 1.07
C VAL A 320 5.45 10.98 1.97
N ARG A 321 5.42 9.67 1.71
CA ARG A 321 4.59 8.71 2.46
C ARG A 321 5.11 8.47 3.88
N GLU A 322 6.41 8.41 4.08
CA GLU A 322 7.04 8.34 5.41
C GLU A 322 6.72 9.59 6.25
N PHE A 323 6.91 10.77 5.67
CA PHE A 323 6.57 12.05 6.28
C PHE A 323 5.09 12.12 6.65
N GLU A 324 4.18 11.77 5.74
CA GLU A 324 2.74 11.76 5.99
C GLU A 324 2.35 10.85 7.17
N ILE A 325 2.91 9.63 7.24
CA ILE A 325 2.65 8.69 8.33
C ILE A 325 3.19 9.22 9.67
N ARG A 326 4.36 9.87 9.67
CA ARG A 326 4.93 10.49 10.86
C ARG A 326 4.10 11.68 11.33
N TYR A 327 3.82 12.64 10.45
CA TYR A 327 3.03 13.83 10.73
C TYR A 327 1.65 13.46 11.29
N ALA A 328 0.95 12.48 10.73
CA ALA A 328 -0.34 12.02 11.26
C ALA A 328 -0.24 11.48 12.71
N ARG A 329 0.88 10.85 13.08
CA ARG A 329 1.12 10.38 14.47
C ARG A 329 1.45 11.53 15.41
N GLU A 330 2.16 12.54 14.93
CA GLU A 330 2.53 13.74 15.70
C GLU A 330 1.32 14.66 15.91
N ALA A 331 0.49 14.85 14.88
CA ALA A 331 -0.77 15.59 14.94
C ALA A 331 -1.78 14.90 15.87
N GLY A 332 -1.89 13.57 15.80
CA GLY A 332 -2.68 12.77 16.74
C GLY A 332 -2.19 12.79 18.20
N ARG A 333 -1.02 13.40 18.46
CA ARG A 333 -0.48 13.67 19.82
C ARG A 333 -0.51 15.16 20.19
N GLY A 334 -0.95 16.05 19.29
CA GLY A 334 -0.85 17.51 19.49
C GLY A 334 0.59 18.05 19.42
N THR A 335 1.50 17.33 18.77
CA THR A 335 2.94 17.66 18.70
C THR A 335 3.45 17.92 17.27
N ALA A 336 2.55 18.03 16.29
CA ALA A 336 2.93 18.38 14.92
C ALA A 336 3.34 19.85 14.82
N ASP A 337 4.45 20.10 14.12
CA ASP A 337 4.86 21.43 13.70
C ASP A 337 4.22 21.74 12.34
N GLU A 338 3.09 22.43 12.35
CA GLU A 338 2.32 22.73 11.14
C GLU A 338 3.09 23.59 10.14
N ALA A 339 3.98 24.48 10.62
CA ALA A 339 4.81 25.32 9.76
C ALA A 339 5.90 24.51 9.06
N ALA A 340 6.59 23.63 9.80
CA ALA A 340 7.55 22.70 9.21
C ALA A 340 6.87 21.70 8.25
N ALA A 341 5.67 21.22 8.60
CA ALA A 341 4.89 20.33 7.74
C ALA A 341 4.45 21.01 6.43
N ALA A 342 4.00 22.27 6.48
CA ALA A 342 3.67 23.05 5.28
C ALA A 342 4.91 23.30 4.40
N ALA A 343 6.04 23.67 5.01
CA ALA A 343 7.30 23.87 4.28
C ALA A 343 7.81 22.57 3.62
N ALA A 344 7.77 21.44 4.32
CA ALA A 344 8.14 20.14 3.77
C ALA A 344 7.23 19.74 2.58
N ARG A 345 5.92 20.00 2.67
CA ARG A 345 4.97 19.77 1.56
C ARG A 345 5.30 20.62 0.33
N ALA A 346 5.64 21.89 0.52
CA ALA A 346 6.05 22.77 -0.57
C ALA A 346 7.34 22.27 -1.25
N GLU A 347 8.36 21.88 -0.49
CA GLU A 347 9.59 21.30 -1.06
C GLU A 347 9.32 19.98 -1.80
N PHE A 348 8.43 19.11 -1.32
CA PHE A 348 8.00 17.92 -2.08
C PHE A 348 7.27 18.26 -3.39
N GLN A 349 6.40 19.27 -3.41
CA GLN A 349 5.78 19.76 -4.64
C GLN A 349 6.81 20.26 -5.64
N GLN A 350 7.81 21.04 -5.19
CA GLN A 350 8.88 21.52 -6.05
C GLN A 350 9.79 20.40 -6.55
N ALA A 351 10.08 19.39 -5.73
CA ALA A 351 10.83 18.20 -6.15
C ALA A 351 10.13 17.46 -7.31
N ASN A 352 8.80 17.30 -7.21
CA ASN A 352 7.99 16.68 -8.26
C ASN A 352 7.85 17.56 -9.51
N ALA A 353 7.73 18.89 -9.35
CA ALA A 353 7.71 19.82 -10.47
C ALA A 353 9.03 19.77 -11.28
N ALA A 354 10.18 19.82 -10.59
CA ALA A 354 11.50 19.67 -11.20
C ALA A 354 11.69 18.30 -11.88
N LEU A 355 11.25 17.22 -11.24
CA LEU A 355 11.31 15.86 -11.80
C LEU A 355 10.50 15.73 -13.11
N ARG A 356 9.35 16.40 -13.22
CA ARG A 356 8.54 16.47 -14.45
C ARG A 356 9.17 17.36 -15.52
N ALA A 357 9.87 18.42 -15.13
CA ALA A 357 10.64 19.27 -16.04
C ALA A 357 11.95 18.60 -16.53
N GLY A 358 12.33 17.44 -15.98
CA GLY A 358 13.58 16.75 -16.28
C GLY A 358 14.80 17.25 -15.50
N ASP A 359 14.64 18.23 -14.61
CA ASP A 359 15.71 18.75 -13.76
C ASP A 359 15.92 17.84 -12.54
N LEU A 360 16.68 16.77 -12.75
CA LEU A 360 17.02 15.79 -11.72
C LEU A 360 17.88 16.40 -10.59
N ALA A 361 18.62 17.47 -10.86
CA ALA A 361 19.48 18.13 -9.88
C ALA A 361 18.63 18.98 -8.91
N ALA A 362 17.76 19.83 -9.43
CA ALA A 362 16.82 20.59 -8.61
C ALA A 362 15.86 19.67 -7.85
N ALA A 363 15.34 18.62 -8.50
CA ALA A 363 14.48 17.64 -7.86
C ALA A 363 15.16 16.94 -6.66
N THR A 364 16.44 16.60 -6.79
CA THR A 364 17.26 16.04 -5.71
C THR A 364 17.48 17.06 -4.58
N ALA A 365 17.78 18.32 -4.91
CA ALA A 365 17.98 19.39 -3.93
C ALA A 365 16.71 19.72 -3.13
N HIS A 366 15.54 19.75 -3.78
CA HIS A 366 14.24 19.92 -3.13
C HIS A 366 13.90 18.71 -2.26
N LEU A 367 14.16 17.47 -2.70
CA LEU A 367 13.97 16.28 -1.88
C LEU A 367 14.84 16.31 -0.60
N ALA A 368 16.10 16.77 -0.70
CA ALA A 368 16.97 16.91 0.45
C ALA A 368 16.40 17.90 1.48
N ARG A 369 15.99 19.10 1.03
CA ARG A 369 15.33 20.10 1.89
C ARG A 369 14.03 19.58 2.51
N ALA A 370 13.17 18.92 1.73
CA ALA A 370 11.94 18.31 2.22
C ALA A 370 12.23 17.30 3.34
N ARG A 371 13.24 16.44 3.15
CA ARG A 371 13.68 15.45 4.16
C ARG A 371 14.18 16.14 5.42
N ASP A 372 15.03 17.15 5.31
CA ASP A 372 15.59 17.90 6.45
C ASP A 372 14.48 18.61 7.26
N LEU A 373 13.59 19.35 6.59
CA LEU A 373 12.41 19.99 7.18
C LEU A 373 11.47 18.99 7.86
N SER A 374 11.38 17.78 7.31
CA SER A 374 10.50 16.73 7.83
C SER A 374 11.07 16.05 9.09
N ARG A 375 12.36 16.18 9.40
CA ARG A 375 12.98 15.46 10.54
C ARG A 375 12.33 15.91 11.86
N PRO A 376 12.15 15.00 12.84
CA PRO A 376 11.74 15.40 14.17
C PRO A 376 12.73 16.43 14.72
N ARG A 377 12.22 17.62 15.06
CA ARG A 377 12.99 18.58 15.86
C ARG A 377 13.31 17.90 17.19
N ARG A 378 14.60 17.63 17.45
CA ARG A 378 15.04 17.31 18.81
C ARG A 378 14.77 18.56 19.64
N SER A 379 13.88 18.45 20.63
CA SER A 379 13.78 19.47 21.68
C SER A 379 15.15 19.61 22.31
N GLU A 380 15.76 20.80 22.24
CA GLU A 380 17.12 21.03 22.75
C GLU A 380 17.21 20.80 24.27
N ASP A 381 16.07 20.89 24.98
CA ASP A 381 15.93 20.64 26.42
C ASP A 381 15.44 19.22 26.80
N GLY A 382 15.36 18.27 25.85
CA GLY A 382 14.80 16.93 26.10
C GLY A 382 15.87 15.83 26.22
N PRO A 383 15.84 14.96 27.25
CA PRO A 383 16.77 13.83 27.33
C PRO A 383 16.57 12.89 26.12
N VAL A 384 17.68 12.44 25.53
CA VAL A 384 17.68 11.60 24.33
C VAL A 384 17.15 10.21 24.65
N VAL A 385 15.83 10.04 24.56
CA VAL A 385 15.19 8.72 24.56
C VAL A 385 15.48 8.08 23.20
N ALA A 386 16.48 7.20 23.16
CA ALA A 386 16.89 6.44 21.97
C ALA A 386 15.83 5.40 21.57
N LEU A 387 14.71 5.87 21.01
CA LEU A 387 13.66 5.04 20.41
C LEU A 387 13.96 4.76 18.93
N TRP A 388 15.05 4.03 18.68
CA TRP A 388 15.21 3.29 17.42
C TRP A 388 16.08 2.05 17.61
N LYS A 389 15.42 0.89 17.57
CA LYS A 389 15.94 -0.35 16.99
C LYS A 389 14.83 -0.91 16.08
N PRO A 390 15.18 -1.51 14.93
CA PRO A 390 14.22 -2.06 13.97
C PRO A 390 13.40 -3.23 14.55
#